data_AF-A0A497P7N0-F1
#
_entry.id   AF-A0A497P7N0-F1
#
_cell.length_a   1.000
_cell.length_b   1.000
_cell.length_c   1.000
_cell.angle_alpha   90.00
_cell.angle_beta   90.00
_cell.angle_gamma   90.00
#
_symmetry.space_group_name_H-M   'P 1'
#
loop_
_entity.id
_entity.type
_entity.pdbx_description
1 polymer ?
#
loop_
_entity_poly.entity_id
_entity_poly.type
_entity_poly.pdbx_seq_one_letter_code
_entity_poly.pdbx_strand_id
1 'polypeptide(L)'
;MGYIKHHGIAVTSWDEKILKKAHRLAKEIFKKRASPIMNGDINSYLTFFIAPDGSKEGWEESDKDDISRSVFINWINKQAYEDGSNPLDFCEFFYGEDNDESEVTRHN
;
A
#
# COMPACT_ATOMS: atom_id res chain seq x y z
N MET A 1 18.98 -17.16 -8.64
CA MET A 1 19.00 -15.78 -9.18
C MET A 1 17.64 -15.18 -8.91
N GLY A 2 17.56 -14.03 -8.25
CA GLY A 2 16.31 -13.32 -8.02
C GLY A 2 16.04 -12.31 -9.14
N TYR A 3 14.77 -12.03 -9.39
CA TYR A 3 14.30 -11.04 -10.37
C TYR A 3 13.80 -9.79 -9.63
N ILE A 4 13.65 -8.66 -10.34
CA ILE A 4 13.15 -7.42 -9.75
C ILE A 4 11.63 -7.38 -9.88
N LYS A 5 10.93 -6.97 -8.83
CA LYS A 5 9.49 -6.69 -8.86
C LYS A 5 9.18 -5.54 -7.91
N HIS A 6 8.71 -4.41 -8.42
CA HIS A 6 8.55 -3.20 -7.61
C HIS A 6 7.19 -3.12 -6.92
N HIS A 7 7.04 -3.80 -5.78
CA HIS A 7 5.79 -3.82 -5.02
C HIS A 7 5.49 -2.49 -4.29
N GLY A 8 4.44 -1.78 -4.70
CA GLY A 8 3.97 -0.56 -4.07
C GLY A 8 2.53 -0.66 -3.59
N ILE A 9 2.09 0.30 -2.77
CA ILE A 9 0.69 0.43 -2.34
C ILE A 9 0.26 1.90 -2.46
N ALA A 10 -0.91 2.15 -3.03
CA ALA A 10 -1.60 3.43 -2.95
C ALA A 10 -2.80 3.31 -2.01
N VAL A 11 -3.04 4.34 -1.19
CA VAL A 11 -4.20 4.40 -0.29
C VAL A 11 -4.86 5.77 -0.41
N THR A 12 -6.17 5.79 -0.61
CA THR A 12 -6.97 6.99 -0.80
C THR A 12 -8.22 6.94 0.09
N SER A 13 -8.65 8.09 0.60
CA SER A 13 -9.90 8.20 1.36
C SER A 13 -10.39 9.64 1.43
N TRP A 14 -11.69 9.81 1.57
CA TRP A 14 -12.33 11.08 1.92
C TRP A 14 -12.37 11.31 3.45
N ASP A 15 -12.20 10.25 4.27
CA ASP A 15 -12.16 10.35 5.74
C ASP A 15 -10.71 10.57 6.21
N GLU A 16 -10.41 11.83 6.51
CA GLU A 16 -9.11 12.26 7.01
C GLU A 16 -8.67 11.52 8.28
N LYS A 17 -9.60 11.18 9.18
CA LYS A 17 -9.26 10.56 10.46
C LYS A 17 -8.76 9.15 10.28
N ILE A 18 -9.46 8.33 9.47
CA ILE A 18 -9.03 6.96 9.22
C ILE A 18 -7.80 6.91 8.32
N LEU A 19 -7.68 7.83 7.35
CA LEU A 19 -6.49 7.92 6.50
C LEU A 19 -5.24 8.28 7.29
N LYS A 20 -5.33 9.22 8.26
CA LYS A 20 -4.20 9.52 9.15
C LYS A 20 -3.80 8.32 10.02
N LYS A 21 -4.76 7.48 10.44
CA LYS A 21 -4.45 6.23 11.15
C LYS A 21 -3.73 5.24 10.24
N ALA A 22 -4.22 5.06 9.01
CA ALA A 22 -3.58 4.22 7.99
C ALA A 22 -2.15 4.70 7.71
N HIS A 23 -1.97 6.02 7.52
CA HIS A 23 -0.67 6.63 7.27
C HIS A 23 0.31 6.46 8.43
N ARG A 24 -0.16 6.61 9.68
CA ARG A 24 0.66 6.37 10.87
C ARG A 24 1.13 4.91 10.93
N LEU A 25 0.22 3.97 10.71
CA LEU A 25 0.58 2.54 10.66
C LEU A 25 1.58 2.26 9.52
N ALA A 26 1.37 2.85 8.35
CA ALA A 26 2.31 2.74 7.23
C ALA A 26 3.69 3.30 7.57
N LYS A 27 3.77 4.43 8.30
CA LYS A 27 5.04 4.98 8.80
C LYS A 27 5.70 4.08 9.86
N GLU A 28 4.93 3.38 10.68
CA GLU A 28 5.45 2.43 11.66
C GLU A 28 6.04 1.19 10.98
N ILE A 29 5.36 0.66 9.97
CA ILE A 29 5.77 -0.56 9.23
C ILE A 29 6.88 -0.24 8.21
N PHE A 30 6.61 0.68 7.27
CA PHE A 30 7.46 0.93 6.10
C PHE A 30 8.43 2.11 6.27
N LYS A 31 8.43 2.76 7.43
CA LYS A 31 9.34 3.85 7.80
C LYS A 31 9.32 4.99 6.77
N LYS A 32 10.44 5.22 6.09
CA LYS A 32 10.62 6.31 5.12
C LYS A 32 9.94 6.05 3.77
N ARG A 33 9.52 4.81 3.48
CA ARG A 33 8.86 4.46 2.21
C ARG A 33 7.41 4.93 2.12
N ALA A 34 6.75 5.19 3.24
CA ALA A 34 5.46 5.86 3.21
C ALA A 34 5.66 7.35 2.89
N SER A 35 5.05 7.84 1.80
CA SER A 35 5.10 9.25 1.40
C SER A 35 4.40 10.15 2.42
N PRO A 36 4.54 11.48 2.34
CA PRO A 36 3.57 12.38 2.95
C PRO A 36 2.15 12.15 2.40
N ILE A 37 1.13 12.60 3.14
CA ILE A 37 -0.25 12.65 2.66
C ILE A 37 -0.38 13.83 1.70
N MET A 38 -0.98 13.59 0.54
CA MET A 38 -1.32 14.59 -0.48
C MET A 38 -2.83 14.86 -0.43
N ASN A 39 -3.20 16.13 -0.60
CA ASN A 39 -4.59 16.53 -0.78
C ASN A 39 -4.94 16.48 -2.26
N GLY A 40 -6.09 15.90 -2.59
CA GLY A 40 -6.69 16.01 -3.90
C GLY A 40 -7.31 17.39 -4.10
N ASP A 41 -7.37 17.82 -5.36
CA ASP A 41 -7.90 19.14 -5.72
C ASP A 41 -9.41 19.25 -5.51
N ILE A 42 -10.13 18.12 -5.50
CA ILE A 42 -11.60 18.05 -5.50
C ILE A 42 -12.06 16.99 -4.48
N ASN A 43 -13.23 17.23 -3.87
CA ASN A 43 -13.92 16.31 -2.94
C ASN A 43 -13.15 15.94 -1.67
N SER A 44 -12.11 16.70 -1.31
CA SER A 44 -11.32 16.51 -0.07
C SER A 44 -10.71 15.12 0.08
N TYR A 45 -10.49 14.40 -1.02
CA TYR A 45 -9.78 13.13 -0.97
C TYR A 45 -8.32 13.37 -0.57
N LEU A 46 -7.80 12.43 0.19
CA LEU A 46 -6.42 12.40 0.64
C LEU A 46 -5.80 11.10 0.17
N THR A 47 -4.54 11.16 -0.27
CA THR A 47 -3.82 10.00 -0.79
C THR A 47 -2.41 9.95 -0.23
N PHE A 48 -1.90 8.74 0.01
CA PHE A 48 -0.47 8.52 0.20
C PHE A 48 -0.03 7.23 -0.50
N PHE A 49 1.27 7.13 -0.74
CA PHE A 49 1.89 5.96 -1.37
C PHE A 49 2.88 5.30 -0.43
N ILE A 50 3.04 4.00 -0.58
CA ILE A 50 4.13 3.21 -0.02
C ILE A 50 5.01 2.79 -1.19
N ALA A 51 6.25 3.28 -1.18
CA ALA A 51 7.22 2.97 -2.21
C ALA A 51 7.69 1.50 -2.13
N PRO A 52 8.15 0.92 -3.25
CA PRO A 52 8.80 -0.37 -3.26
C PRO A 52 9.99 -0.46 -2.30
N ASP A 53 10.20 -1.65 -1.76
CA ASP A 53 11.35 -2.03 -0.93
C ASP A 53 12.66 -2.08 -1.72
N GLY A 54 12.59 -2.34 -3.03
CA GLY A 54 13.74 -2.54 -3.90
C GLY A 54 14.42 -3.90 -3.71
N SER A 55 13.77 -4.84 -3.01
CA SER A 55 14.30 -6.21 -2.88
C SER A 55 14.14 -6.97 -4.20
N LYS A 56 14.97 -8.01 -4.34
CA LYS A 56 14.80 -9.00 -5.40
C LYS A 56 13.94 -10.13 -4.87
N GLU A 57 13.02 -10.58 -5.71
CA GLU A 57 12.20 -11.74 -5.40
C GLU A 57 13.08 -12.99 -5.21
N GLY A 58 12.73 -13.81 -4.23
CA GLY A 58 13.53 -14.95 -3.79
C GLY A 58 14.67 -14.62 -2.82
N TRP A 59 14.72 -13.40 -2.28
CA TRP A 59 15.57 -13.02 -1.14
C TRP A 59 14.73 -12.95 0.14
N GLU A 60 15.33 -13.24 1.30
CA GLU A 60 14.60 -13.21 2.59
C GLU A 60 14.01 -11.83 2.92
N GLU A 61 14.61 -10.77 2.41
CA GLU A 61 14.10 -9.41 2.53
C GLU A 61 12.75 -9.23 1.82
N SER A 62 12.53 -9.93 0.70
CA SER A 62 11.25 -9.91 -0.03
C SER A 62 10.14 -10.52 0.84
N ASP A 63 10.40 -11.69 1.44
CA ASP A 63 9.44 -12.38 2.31
C ASP A 63 9.03 -11.52 3.52
N LYS A 64 10.00 -10.79 4.10
CA LYS A 64 9.73 -9.87 5.22
C LYS A 64 8.85 -8.70 4.79
N ASP A 65 9.01 -8.20 3.56
CA ASP A 65 8.15 -7.13 3.07
C ASP A 65 6.77 -7.63 2.67
N ASP A 66 6.65 -8.83 2.14
CA ASP A 66 5.35 -9.49 1.90
C ASP A 66 4.53 -9.61 3.17
N ILE A 67 5.16 -10.01 4.28
CA ILE A 67 4.53 -10.04 5.60
C ILE A 67 4.09 -8.63 6.00
N SER A 68 4.96 -7.63 5.81
CA SER A 68 4.68 -6.23 6.15
C SER A 68 3.50 -5.66 5.36
N ARG A 69 3.45 -5.89 4.05
CA ARG A 69 2.33 -5.53 3.17
C ARG A 69 1.05 -6.24 3.59
N SER A 70 1.12 -7.53 3.89
CA SER A 70 -0.03 -8.32 4.33
C SER A 70 -0.59 -7.84 5.68
N VAL A 71 0.26 -7.50 6.65
CA VAL A 71 -0.17 -6.92 7.93
C VAL A 71 -0.92 -5.60 7.71
N PHE A 72 -0.38 -4.73 6.84
CA PHE A 72 -0.98 -3.44 6.55
C PHE A 72 -2.33 -3.57 5.84
N ILE A 73 -2.41 -4.39 4.78
CA ILE A 73 -3.64 -4.62 4.01
C ILE A 73 -4.71 -5.28 4.87
N ASN A 74 -4.34 -6.26 5.70
CA ASN A 74 -5.28 -6.87 6.65
C ASN A 74 -5.84 -5.85 7.65
N TRP A 75 -5.05 -4.85 8.04
CA TRP A 75 -5.55 -3.77 8.88
C TRP A 75 -6.54 -2.87 8.12
N ILE A 76 -6.28 -2.53 6.86
CA ILE A 76 -7.21 -1.75 6.01
C ILE A 76 -8.53 -2.50 5.86
N ASN A 77 -8.49 -3.79 5.52
CA ASN A 77 -9.69 -4.60 5.32
C ASN A 77 -10.55 -4.71 6.59
N LYS A 78 -9.94 -4.66 7.78
CA LYS A 78 -10.67 -4.63 9.07
C LYS A 78 -11.40 -3.31 9.34
N GLN A 79 -11.18 -2.27 8.53
CA GLN A 79 -11.91 -1.00 8.65
C GLN A 79 -13.23 -1.01 7.88
N ALA A 80 -13.53 -2.09 7.15
CA ALA A 80 -14.80 -2.25 6.45
C ALA A 80 -15.99 -2.17 7.43
N TYR A 81 -17.05 -1.52 6.99
CA TYR A 81 -18.33 -1.45 7.68
C TYR A 81 -19.11 -2.75 7.53
N GLU A 82 -20.20 -2.90 8.28
CA GLU A 82 -21.06 -4.09 8.26
C GLU A 82 -21.69 -4.36 6.88
N ASP A 83 -21.87 -3.31 6.07
CA ASP A 83 -22.39 -3.39 4.71
C ASP A 83 -21.34 -3.80 3.66
N GLY A 84 -20.09 -4.01 4.10
CA GLY A 84 -18.96 -4.39 3.24
C GLY A 84 -18.25 -3.23 2.57
N SER A 85 -18.77 -1.99 2.67
CA SER A 85 -18.04 -0.82 2.18
C SER A 85 -16.85 -0.50 3.10
N ASN A 86 -15.79 0.08 2.54
CA ASN A 86 -14.60 0.45 3.30
C ASN A 86 -14.36 1.95 3.17
N PRO A 87 -14.08 2.68 4.27
CA PRO A 87 -13.76 4.09 4.18
C PRO A 87 -12.37 4.36 3.56
N LEU A 88 -11.54 3.34 3.38
CA LEU A 88 -10.24 3.42 2.70
C LEU A 88 -10.32 2.64 1.39
N ASP A 89 -9.94 3.28 0.29
CA ASP A 89 -9.66 2.61 -0.98
C ASP A 89 -8.15 2.33 -1.06
N PHE A 90 -7.76 1.14 -1.50
CA PHE A 90 -6.35 0.83 -1.72
C PHE A 90 -6.12 -0.02 -2.97
N CYS A 91 -4.90 0.09 -3.52
CA CYS A 91 -4.39 -0.90 -4.45
C CYS A 91 -2.92 -1.20 -4.12
N GLU A 92 -2.60 -2.48 -4.00
CA GLU A 92 -1.24 -2.98 -4.14
C GLU A 92 -0.96 -3.23 -5.61
N PHE A 93 0.20 -2.79 -6.07
CA PHE A 93 0.62 -2.95 -7.45
C PHE A 93 2.08 -3.32 -7.53
N PHE A 94 2.50 -3.87 -8.68
CA PHE A 94 3.90 -3.99 -9.03
C PHE A 94 4.17 -3.52 -10.45
N TYR A 95 5.43 -3.23 -10.73
CA TYR A 95 5.93 -2.87 -12.06
C TYR A 95 7.42 -3.21 -12.20
N GLY A 96 7.95 -3.13 -13.43
CA GLY A 96 9.37 -3.26 -13.73
C GLY A 96 9.92 -4.67 -13.54
N GLU A 97 9.08 -5.69 -13.74
CA GLU A 97 9.49 -7.08 -13.78
C GLU A 97 10.39 -7.35 -15.01
N ASP A 98 11.20 -8.41 -14.96
CA ASP A 98 12.13 -8.78 -16.06
C ASP A 98 11.41 -9.00 -17.42
N ASN A 99 10.08 -9.18 -17.40
CA ASN A 99 9.22 -9.32 -18.58
C ASN A 99 8.43 -8.05 -18.94
N ASP A 100 8.79 -6.89 -18.36
CA ASP A 100 8.09 -5.59 -18.54
C ASP A 100 6.62 -5.58 -18.06
N GLU A 101 6.24 -6.50 -17.17
CA GLU A 101 4.88 -6.60 -16.64
C GLU A 101 4.59 -5.58 -15.52
N SER A 102 3.32 -5.24 -15.37
CA SER A 102 2.79 -4.44 -14.26
C SER A 102 1.35 -4.88 -13.96
N GLU A 103 1.01 -5.02 -12.68
CA GLU A 103 -0.27 -5.55 -12.25
C GLU A 103 -0.73 -4.91 -10.95
N VAL A 104 -2.05 -4.89 -10.73
CA VAL A 104 -2.67 -4.64 -9.42
C VAL A 104 -3.01 -5.99 -8.79
N THR A 105 -2.40 -6.32 -7.66
CA THR A 105 -2.46 -7.66 -7.05
C THR A 105 -3.50 -7.79 -5.94
N ARG A 106 -3.72 -6.73 -5.16
CA ARG A 106 -4.72 -6.69 -4.07
C ARG A 106 -5.38 -5.32 -4.04
N HIS A 107 -6.71 -5.30 -3.96
CA HIS A 107 -7.51 -4.09 -3.86
C HIS A 107 -8.86 -4.41 -3.20
N ASN A 108 -9.62 -3.39 -2.83
CA ASN A 108 -11.01 -3.52 -2.36
C ASN A 108 -12.02 -2.87 -3.30
#